data_AF-A0A1F7BRB8-F1
#
_entry.id   AF-A0A1F7BRB8-F1
#
_cell.length_a   1.000
_cell.length_b   1.000
_cell.length_c   1.000
_cell.angle_alpha   90.00
_cell.angle_beta   90.00
_cell.angle_gamma   90.00
#
_symmetry.space_group_name_H-M   'P 1'
#
loop_
_entity.id
_entity.type
_entity.pdbx_description
1 polymer ?
#
loop_
_entity_poly.entity_id
_entity_poly.type
_entity_poly.pdbx_seq_one_letter_code
_entity_poly.pdbx_strand_id
1 'polypeptide(L)'
;MKNIHQWHWPRVAQTFIGLFFIGAGLFKLQNYFLVGDQSLTRHFQFWIDNAWPPLWSLPLFHWGQSHHLFLSALVIALQIIPGILLVLHWHTRIAATVLFFMQMGIFIGTFHHLGFNEFVGTSLWIALFYLLKPQKNLWSWPLLTYLFVGLALLQLYNRFVVGDPWLSTVTWQREHLAADVMSIHPLWKNFILAIAHMRWGTYLWAASWWIQLACVLGLLTRFRLSFSAILICLWFLHIWTWMNGITSQGVLWLLATFVWMTEEYQQQNLNKSTACHGEPVEPDTRCHPSTSSG
;
A
#
# COMPACT_ATOMS: atom_id res chain seq x y z
N MET A 1 -2.65 -25.31 -28.15
CA MET A 1 -3.66 -24.60 -27.33
C MET A 1 -2.95 -23.50 -26.56
N LYS A 2 -3.27 -22.23 -26.84
CA LYS A 2 -2.63 -21.07 -26.18
C LYS A 2 -3.15 -20.98 -24.74
N ASN A 3 -2.25 -20.83 -23.78
CA ASN A 3 -2.54 -20.71 -22.34
C ASN A 3 -3.53 -19.57 -22.05
N ILE A 4 -4.82 -19.89 -21.87
CA ILE A 4 -5.90 -18.98 -21.45
C ILE A 4 -5.93 -18.85 -19.92
N HIS A 5 -4.77 -18.70 -19.27
CA HIS A 5 -4.71 -18.27 -17.87
C HIS A 5 -3.68 -17.15 -17.72
N GLN A 6 -3.85 -16.07 -18.50
CA GLN A 6 -3.30 -14.78 -18.11
C GLN A 6 -4.17 -14.23 -16.98
N TRP A 7 -3.76 -14.54 -15.75
CA TRP A 7 -4.44 -14.13 -14.54
C TRP A 7 -4.68 -12.61 -14.51
N HIS A 8 -5.96 -12.21 -14.47
CA HIS A 8 -6.41 -10.82 -14.52
C HIS A 8 -6.15 -10.02 -13.23
N TRP A 9 -5.66 -10.66 -12.16
CA TRP A 9 -5.56 -10.08 -10.82
C TRP A 9 -4.67 -8.84 -10.69
N PRO A 10 -3.48 -8.75 -11.34
CA PRO A 10 -2.71 -7.51 -11.32
C PRO A 10 -3.44 -6.34 -11.97
N ARG A 11 -4.31 -6.61 -12.95
CA ARG A 11 -5.17 -5.59 -13.57
C ARG A 11 -6.27 -5.16 -12.62
N VAL A 12 -6.88 -6.09 -11.89
CA VAL A 12 -7.88 -5.80 -10.85
C VAL A 12 -7.27 -4.91 -9.76
N ALA A 13 -6.11 -5.28 -9.23
CA ALA A 13 -5.39 -4.50 -8.23
C ALA A 13 -5.05 -3.09 -8.74
N GLN A 14 -4.57 -2.99 -9.99
CA GLN A 14 -4.30 -1.72 -10.64
C GLN A 14 -5.54 -0.84 -10.77
N THR A 15 -6.67 -1.42 -11.16
CA THR A 15 -7.94 -0.70 -11.27
C THR A 15 -8.37 -0.15 -9.91
N PHE A 16 -8.28 -0.95 -8.84
CA PHE A 16 -8.60 -0.47 -7.49
C PHE A 16 -7.65 0.62 -7.01
N ILE A 17 -6.35 0.53 -7.29
CA ILE A 17 -5.37 1.59 -7.01
C ILE A 17 -5.73 2.88 -7.79
N GLY A 18 -6.09 2.74 -9.06
CA GLY A 18 -6.51 3.87 -9.89
C GLY A 18 -7.78 4.54 -9.38
N LEU A 19 -8.81 3.75 -9.05
CA LEU A 19 -10.05 4.23 -8.44
C LEU A 19 -9.81 4.93 -7.11
N PHE A 20 -8.88 4.40 -6.30
CA PHE A 20 -8.48 5.03 -5.06
C PHE A 20 -7.88 6.43 -5.28
N PHE A 21 -6.97 6.60 -6.25
CA PHE A 21 -6.40 7.91 -6.56
C PHE A 21 -7.44 8.88 -7.16
N ILE A 22 -8.37 8.39 -7.98
CA ILE A 22 -9.51 9.17 -8.46
C ILE A 22 -10.36 9.64 -7.28
N GLY A 23 -10.72 8.72 -6.36
CA GLY A 23 -11.50 9.04 -5.17
C GLY A 23 -10.81 10.08 -4.28
N ALA A 24 -9.49 9.95 -4.07
CA ALA A 24 -8.71 10.94 -3.34
C ALA A 24 -8.72 12.33 -4.00
N GLY A 25 -8.63 12.37 -5.34
CA GLY A 25 -8.73 13.61 -6.11
C GLY A 25 -10.13 14.24 -6.04
N LEU A 26 -11.19 13.44 -6.15
CA LEU A 26 -12.57 13.90 -6.04
C LEU A 26 -12.89 14.40 -4.62
N PHE A 27 -12.40 13.73 -3.59
CA PHE A 27 -12.52 14.18 -2.21
C PHE A 27 -11.85 15.55 -2.01
N LYS A 28 -10.66 15.76 -2.59
CA LYS A 28 -10.00 17.08 -2.56
C LYS A 28 -10.75 18.13 -3.37
N LEU A 29 -11.31 17.77 -4.53
CA LEU A 29 -12.15 18.67 -5.31
C LEU A 29 -13.35 19.15 -4.47
N GLN A 30 -14.02 18.23 -3.79
CA GLN A 30 -15.12 18.56 -2.91
C GLN A 30 -14.70 19.46 -1.76
N ASN A 31 -13.61 19.15 -1.06
CA ASN A 31 -13.20 19.92 0.12
C ASN A 31 -12.57 21.28 -0.22
N TYR A 32 -11.77 21.37 -1.29
CA TYR A 32 -11.03 22.59 -1.62
C TYR A 32 -11.85 23.59 -2.43
N PHE A 33 -12.85 23.13 -3.19
CA PHE A 33 -13.59 23.99 -4.12
C PHE A 33 -15.10 24.01 -3.92
N LEU A 34 -15.73 22.91 -3.48
CA LEU A 34 -17.19 22.84 -3.37
C LEU A 34 -17.70 23.18 -1.96
N VAL A 35 -17.06 22.64 -0.92
CA VAL A 35 -17.42 22.88 0.48
C VAL A 35 -16.59 24.03 1.08
N GLY A 36 -15.31 24.14 0.71
CA GLY A 36 -14.44 25.24 1.11
C GLY A 36 -13.85 25.14 2.53
N ASP A 37 -14.09 24.04 3.24
CA ASP A 37 -13.65 23.86 4.64
C ASP A 37 -12.13 23.70 4.80
N GLN A 38 -11.43 23.28 3.74
CA GLN A 38 -9.98 23.12 3.74
C GLN A 38 -9.34 23.90 2.59
N SER A 39 -8.48 24.87 2.89
CA SER A 39 -7.74 25.61 1.87
C SER A 39 -6.26 25.23 1.85
N LEU A 40 -5.68 25.15 0.66
CA LEU A 40 -4.25 24.90 0.48
C LEU A 40 -3.39 26.02 1.09
N THR A 41 -3.94 27.23 1.18
CA THR A 41 -3.35 28.36 1.90
C THR A 41 -3.14 28.05 3.38
N ARG A 42 -4.14 27.47 4.06
CA ARG A 42 -4.00 27.04 5.47
C ARG A 42 -2.96 25.94 5.62
N HIS A 43 -2.85 25.04 4.65
CA HIS A 43 -1.81 24.01 4.66
C HIS A 43 -0.42 24.64 4.53
N PHE A 44 -0.21 25.52 3.55
CA PHE A 44 1.08 26.20 3.41
C PHE A 44 1.44 27.06 4.62
N GLN A 45 0.45 27.76 5.20
CA GLN A 45 0.66 28.53 6.43
C GLN A 45 1.09 27.60 7.59
N PHE A 46 0.41 26.46 7.75
CA PHE A 46 0.80 25.45 8.73
C PHE A 46 2.25 24.97 8.52
N TRP A 47 2.66 24.70 7.27
CA TRP A 47 4.03 24.28 6.96
C TRP A 47 5.06 25.36 7.27
N ILE A 48 4.79 26.61 6.89
CA ILE A 48 5.68 27.74 7.21
C ILE A 48 5.82 27.91 8.74
N ASP A 49 4.71 27.84 9.47
CA ASP A 49 4.66 28.15 10.90
C ASP A 49 5.15 26.99 11.79
N ASN A 50 4.88 25.74 11.41
CA ASN A 50 5.05 24.57 12.30
C ASN A 50 6.04 23.53 11.80
N ALA A 51 6.38 23.51 10.51
CA ALA A 51 7.16 22.41 9.92
C ALA A 51 8.63 22.74 9.65
N TRP A 52 9.09 23.94 10.02
CA TRP A 52 10.48 24.38 9.89
C TRP A 52 11.08 24.07 8.51
N PRO A 53 10.43 24.53 7.42
CA PRO A 53 10.87 24.21 6.07
C PRO A 53 12.28 24.78 5.85
N PRO A 54 13.14 24.09 5.07
CA PRO A 54 14.44 24.62 4.71
C PRO A 54 14.32 26.05 4.16
N LEU A 55 15.20 26.97 4.57
CA LEU A 55 15.09 28.40 4.23
C LEU A 55 14.95 28.68 2.73
N TRP A 56 15.59 27.86 1.90
CA TRP A 56 15.53 27.97 0.44
C TRP A 56 14.14 27.62 -0.14
N SER A 57 13.30 26.91 0.61
CA SER A 57 11.95 26.51 0.19
C SER A 57 10.84 27.46 0.65
N LEU A 58 11.11 28.38 1.59
CA LEU A 58 10.13 29.37 2.04
C LEU A 58 9.55 30.25 0.91
N PRO A 59 10.35 30.76 -0.04
CA PRO A 59 9.82 31.53 -1.17
C PRO A 59 8.82 30.72 -2.01
N LEU A 60 9.03 29.41 -2.16
CA LEU A 60 8.10 28.50 -2.86
C LEU A 60 6.79 28.33 -2.08
N PHE A 61 6.84 28.24 -0.75
CA PHE A 61 5.64 28.16 0.08
C PHE A 61 4.82 29.46 0.05
N HIS A 62 5.46 30.63 0.12
CA HIS A 62 4.78 31.93 -0.01
C HIS A 62 4.22 32.17 -1.43
N TRP A 63 4.97 31.79 -2.46
CA TRP A 63 4.45 31.78 -3.83
C TRP A 63 3.25 30.81 -3.95
N GLY A 64 3.33 29.66 -3.28
CA GLY A 64 2.24 28.69 -3.25
C GLY A 64 0.97 29.20 -2.57
N GLN A 65 1.09 30.02 -1.52
CA GLN A 65 -0.05 30.68 -0.89
C GLN A 65 -0.76 31.66 -1.83
N SER A 66 0.00 32.46 -2.59
CA SER A 66 -0.56 33.42 -3.55
C SER A 66 -1.21 32.74 -4.77
N HIS A 67 -0.79 31.52 -5.10
CA HIS A 67 -1.30 30.74 -6.24
C HIS A 67 -2.05 29.48 -5.81
N HIS A 68 -2.60 29.47 -4.60
CA HIS A 68 -3.18 28.27 -3.97
C HIS A 68 -4.32 27.64 -4.78
N LEU A 69 -5.15 28.42 -5.49
CA LEU A 69 -6.23 27.89 -6.33
C LEU A 69 -5.68 27.10 -7.53
N PHE A 70 -4.70 27.67 -8.24
CA PHE A 70 -4.03 26.99 -9.35
C PHE A 70 -3.33 25.72 -8.88
N LEU A 71 -2.60 25.79 -7.76
CA LEU A 71 -1.93 24.62 -7.17
C LEU A 71 -2.91 23.57 -6.66
N SER A 72 -4.07 23.97 -6.13
CA SER A 72 -5.13 23.04 -5.72
C SER A 72 -5.68 22.28 -6.92
N ALA A 73 -5.97 22.98 -8.02
CA ALA A 73 -6.41 22.37 -9.26
C ALA A 73 -5.34 21.42 -9.84
N LEU A 74 -4.06 21.84 -9.80
CA LEU A 74 -2.95 21.01 -10.24
C LEU A 74 -2.80 19.75 -9.39
N VAL A 75 -2.86 19.84 -8.06
CA VAL A 75 -2.79 18.68 -7.16
C VAL A 75 -3.93 17.70 -7.41
N ILE A 76 -5.15 18.20 -7.64
CA ILE A 76 -6.30 17.35 -8.00
C ILE A 76 -6.05 16.65 -9.34
N ALA A 77 -5.61 17.41 -10.37
CA ALA A 77 -5.32 16.85 -11.68
C ALA A 77 -4.21 15.78 -11.62
N LEU A 78 -3.15 16.03 -10.86
CA LEU A 78 -2.04 15.10 -10.65
C LEU A 78 -2.43 13.84 -9.85
N GLN A 79 -3.61 13.80 -9.23
CA GLN A 79 -4.16 12.58 -8.61
C GLN A 79 -5.18 11.87 -9.50
N ILE A 80 -6.11 12.63 -10.10
CA ILE A 80 -7.15 12.07 -10.96
C ILE A 80 -6.57 11.52 -12.25
N ILE A 81 -5.69 12.25 -12.95
CA ILE A 81 -5.17 11.84 -14.26
C ILE A 81 -4.39 10.52 -14.16
N PRO A 82 -3.40 10.37 -13.26
CA PRO A 82 -2.74 9.06 -13.08
C PRO A 82 -3.71 7.98 -12.63
N GLY A 83 -4.70 8.31 -11.79
CA GLY A 83 -5.74 7.37 -11.38
C GLY A 83 -6.55 6.83 -12.57
N ILE A 84 -6.99 7.70 -13.49
CA ILE A 84 -7.70 7.31 -14.73
C ILE A 84 -6.81 6.45 -15.61
N LEU A 85 -5.55 6.84 -15.82
CA LEU A 85 -4.58 6.06 -16.60
C LEU A 85 -4.38 4.64 -16.02
N LEU A 86 -4.33 4.52 -14.70
CA LEU A 86 -4.27 3.22 -14.02
C LEU A 86 -5.55 2.40 -14.21
N VAL A 87 -6.74 3.01 -14.08
CA VAL A 87 -8.04 2.33 -14.30
C VAL A 87 -8.19 1.82 -15.72
N LEU A 88 -7.82 2.63 -16.71
CA LEU A 88 -7.92 2.30 -18.14
C LEU A 88 -6.79 1.37 -18.61
N HIS A 89 -5.85 1.03 -17.73
CA HIS A 89 -4.62 0.32 -18.05
C HIS A 89 -3.81 0.95 -19.19
N TRP A 90 -3.95 2.27 -19.38
CA TRP A 90 -3.35 3.01 -20.48
C TRP A 90 -2.21 3.88 -19.98
N HIS A 91 -1.08 3.88 -20.69
CA HIS A 91 0.12 4.63 -20.32
C HIS A 91 0.52 4.50 -18.83
N THR A 92 0.43 3.28 -18.28
CA THR A 92 0.64 3.00 -16.84
C THR A 92 2.00 3.46 -16.32
N ARG A 93 3.03 3.45 -17.16
CA ARG A 93 4.35 4.01 -16.80
C ARG A 93 4.33 5.52 -16.64
N ILE A 94 3.58 6.24 -17.49
CA ILE A 94 3.43 7.70 -17.35
C ILE A 94 2.70 7.99 -16.03
N ALA A 95 1.63 7.26 -15.74
CA ALA A 95 0.92 7.36 -14.46
C ALA A 95 1.86 7.11 -13.27
N ALA A 96 2.66 6.04 -13.34
CA ALA A 96 3.64 5.68 -12.32
C ALA A 96 4.73 6.76 -12.14
N THR A 97 5.25 7.32 -13.23
CA THR A 97 6.24 8.41 -13.17
C THR A 97 5.66 9.65 -12.51
N VAL A 98 4.45 10.07 -12.89
CA VAL A 98 3.78 11.24 -12.29
C VAL A 98 3.54 11.01 -10.79
N LEU A 99 3.02 9.83 -10.42
CA LEU A 99 2.83 9.46 -9.01
C LEU A 99 4.15 9.44 -8.24
N PHE A 100 5.22 8.91 -8.82
CA PHE A 100 6.54 8.84 -8.19
C PHE A 100 7.07 10.24 -7.87
N PHE A 101 7.09 11.16 -8.86
CA PHE A 101 7.57 12.52 -8.63
C PHE A 101 6.71 13.27 -7.62
N MET A 102 5.37 13.16 -7.71
CA MET A 102 4.45 13.81 -6.79
C MET A 102 4.69 13.33 -5.35
N GLN A 103 4.77 12.02 -5.14
CA GLN A 103 4.93 11.46 -3.80
C GLN A 103 6.34 11.67 -3.26
N MET A 104 7.37 11.71 -4.13
CA MET A 104 8.74 12.03 -3.71
C MET A 104 8.84 13.49 -3.23
N GLY A 105 8.16 14.42 -3.88
CA GLY A 105 8.09 15.82 -3.42
C GLY A 105 7.45 15.94 -2.04
N ILE A 106 6.34 15.22 -1.81
CA ILE A 106 5.68 15.16 -0.49
C ILE A 106 6.61 14.47 0.53
N PHE A 107 7.27 13.39 0.15
CA PHE A 107 8.20 12.66 1.00
C PHE A 107 9.33 13.58 1.50
N ILE A 108 10.00 14.30 0.60
CA ILE A 108 11.09 15.22 0.97
C ILE A 108 10.57 16.33 1.89
N GLY A 109 9.39 16.88 1.61
CA GLY A 109 8.78 17.92 2.45
C GLY A 109 8.31 17.44 3.83
N THR A 110 8.03 16.14 3.97
CA THR A 110 7.52 15.54 5.23
C THR A 110 8.57 14.72 5.98
N PHE A 111 9.78 14.55 5.42
CA PHE A 111 10.82 13.66 5.93
C PHE A 111 11.30 14.00 7.34
N HIS A 112 11.14 15.25 7.78
CA HIS A 112 11.59 15.74 9.09
C HIS A 112 10.54 15.57 10.19
N HIS A 113 9.30 15.21 9.84
CA HIS A 113 8.26 14.97 10.83
C HIS A 113 8.31 13.52 11.34
N LEU A 114 8.23 13.38 12.66
CA LEU A 114 8.13 12.09 13.38
C LEU A 114 6.98 11.19 12.90
N GLY A 115 6.00 11.76 12.18
CA GLY A 115 4.97 11.01 11.47
C GLY A 115 5.33 10.86 10.00
N PHE A 116 6.21 9.92 9.66
CA PHE A 116 6.34 9.49 8.27
C PHE A 116 4.95 9.12 7.76
N ASN A 117 4.48 9.80 6.70
CA ASN A 117 3.18 9.51 6.16
C ASN A 117 3.25 8.19 5.38
N GLU A 118 2.87 7.09 6.04
CA GLU A 118 2.86 5.72 5.51
C GLU A 118 2.15 5.65 4.15
N PHE A 119 1.15 6.51 3.93
CA PHE A 119 0.48 6.70 2.65
C PHE A 119 1.47 7.06 1.51
N VAL A 120 2.37 8.00 1.78
CA VAL A 120 3.38 8.48 0.83
C VAL A 120 4.39 7.38 0.55
N GLY A 121 4.83 6.66 1.58
CA GLY A 121 5.72 5.50 1.43
C GLY A 121 5.13 4.40 0.56
N THR A 122 3.92 3.94 0.89
CA THR A 122 3.25 2.87 0.16
C THR A 122 2.91 3.29 -1.28
N SER A 123 2.55 4.56 -1.50
CA SER A 123 2.29 5.07 -2.86
C SER A 123 3.57 5.21 -3.70
N LEU A 124 4.70 5.59 -3.10
CA LEU A 124 6.01 5.55 -3.76
C LEU A 124 6.39 4.13 -4.17
N TRP A 125 6.17 3.14 -3.29
CA TRP A 125 6.42 1.74 -3.61
C TRP A 125 5.56 1.25 -4.78
N ILE A 126 4.26 1.56 -4.79
CA ILE A 126 3.35 1.21 -5.90
C ILE A 126 3.82 1.89 -7.21
N ALA A 127 4.23 3.15 -7.14
CA ALA A 127 4.73 3.87 -8.30
C ALA A 127 6.00 3.20 -8.86
N LEU A 128 6.96 2.86 -8.01
CA LEU A 128 8.17 2.12 -8.38
C LEU A 128 7.84 0.76 -8.97
N PHE A 129 6.89 0.03 -8.39
CA PHE A 129 6.42 -1.25 -8.92
C PHE A 129 6.00 -1.11 -10.39
N TYR A 130 5.09 -0.18 -10.71
CA TYR A 130 4.60 0.00 -12.09
C TYR A 130 5.66 0.59 -13.04
N LEU A 131 6.57 1.43 -12.53
CA LEU A 131 7.68 1.99 -13.32
C LEU A 131 8.63 0.88 -13.77
N LEU A 132 8.91 -0.08 -12.90
CA LEU A 132 9.85 -1.18 -13.15
C LEU A 132 9.19 -2.40 -13.83
N LYS A 133 7.86 -2.43 -14.00
CA LYS A 133 7.04 -3.58 -14.44
C LYS A 133 7.10 -3.99 -15.93
N PRO A 134 8.23 -3.88 -16.63
CA PRO A 134 8.51 -4.94 -17.59
C PRO A 134 9.94 -5.44 -17.51
N GLN A 135 10.77 -4.80 -16.69
CA GLN A 135 12.11 -5.26 -16.43
C GLN A 135 11.98 -6.44 -15.47
N LYS A 136 11.88 -7.64 -16.07
CA LYS A 136 12.05 -8.94 -15.39
C LYS A 136 13.49 -9.13 -14.88
N ASN A 137 14.09 -8.07 -14.37
CA ASN A 137 15.40 -8.16 -13.79
C ASN A 137 15.24 -8.89 -12.46
N LEU A 138 15.86 -10.07 -12.33
CA LEU A 138 15.84 -10.87 -11.10
C LEU A 138 16.28 -10.06 -9.87
N TRP A 139 17.06 -9.00 -10.08
CA TRP A 139 17.58 -8.13 -9.02
C TRP A 139 16.58 -7.08 -8.52
N SER A 140 15.62 -6.63 -9.35
CA SER A 140 14.71 -5.54 -8.96
C SER A 140 13.59 -6.01 -8.04
N TRP A 141 13.16 -7.27 -8.15
CA TRP A 141 12.08 -7.80 -7.31
C TRP A 141 12.47 -8.03 -5.84
N PRO A 142 13.63 -8.64 -5.51
CA PRO A 142 14.12 -8.68 -4.14
C PRO A 142 14.26 -7.28 -3.54
N LEU A 143 14.80 -6.32 -4.30
CA LEU A 143 14.94 -4.93 -3.85
C LEU A 143 13.56 -4.31 -3.51
N LEU A 144 12.58 -4.46 -4.40
CA LEU A 144 11.21 -4.00 -4.15
C LEU A 144 10.57 -4.70 -2.95
N THR A 145 10.89 -5.97 -2.71
CA THR A 145 10.41 -6.72 -1.53
C THR A 145 11.04 -6.19 -0.25
N TYR A 146 12.35 -5.96 -0.21
CA TYR A 146 13.01 -5.35 0.95
C TYR A 146 12.47 -3.95 1.21
N LEU A 147 12.23 -3.15 0.17
CA LEU A 147 11.61 -1.83 0.31
C LEU A 147 10.20 -1.92 0.88
N PHE A 148 9.38 -2.86 0.39
CA PHE A 148 8.03 -3.08 0.91
C PHE A 148 8.04 -3.47 2.39
N VAL A 149 8.88 -4.43 2.77
CA VAL A 149 9.05 -4.86 4.16
C VAL A 149 9.59 -3.73 5.03
N GLY A 150 10.56 -2.97 4.55
CA GLY A 150 11.11 -1.80 5.26
C GLY A 150 10.04 -0.74 5.54
N LEU A 151 9.16 -0.45 4.58
CA LEU A 151 8.02 0.45 4.77
C LEU A 151 7.03 -0.10 5.80
N ALA A 152 6.75 -1.41 5.79
CA ALA A 152 5.84 -2.04 6.74
C ALA A 152 6.42 -2.02 8.17
N LEU A 153 7.72 -2.27 8.32
CA LEU A 153 8.42 -2.14 9.59
C LEU A 153 8.44 -0.69 10.09
N LEU A 154 8.63 0.27 9.20
CA LEU A 154 8.58 1.69 9.55
C LEU A 154 7.17 2.10 10.04
N GLN A 155 6.12 1.62 9.38
CA GLN A 155 4.74 1.79 9.87
C GLN A 155 4.59 1.21 11.29
N LEU A 156 5.02 -0.03 11.51
CA LEU A 156 4.92 -0.66 12.82
C LEU A 156 5.71 0.10 13.88
N TYR A 157 6.89 0.63 13.52
CA TYR A 157 7.72 1.48 14.38
C TYR A 157 7.04 2.81 14.73
N ASN A 158 6.48 3.53 13.74
CA ASN A 158 5.79 4.79 14.00
C ASN A 158 4.60 4.58 14.93
N ARG A 159 3.81 3.54 14.67
CA ARG A 159 2.70 3.13 15.54
C ARG A 159 3.18 2.79 16.94
N PHE A 160 4.34 2.13 17.06
CA PHE A 160 4.98 1.87 18.34
C PHE A 160 5.34 3.15 19.10
N VAL A 161 5.95 4.14 18.42
CA VAL A 161 6.35 5.42 19.03
C VAL A 161 5.14 6.25 19.46
N VAL A 162 4.03 6.20 18.71
CA VAL A 162 2.76 6.87 19.07
C VAL A 162 2.07 6.19 20.27
N GLY A 163 2.61 5.07 20.75
CA GLY A 163 2.07 4.35 21.90
C GLY A 163 0.89 3.44 21.54
N ASP A 164 0.54 3.29 20.27
CA ASP A 164 -0.56 2.45 19.78
C ASP A 164 -0.51 0.95 20.20
N PRO A 165 0.63 0.30 20.53
CA PRO A 165 0.68 -1.16 20.72
C PRO A 165 0.61 -1.67 22.17
N TRP A 166 0.44 -0.81 23.18
CA TRP A 166 0.60 -1.20 24.58
C TRP A 166 -0.72 -1.40 25.32
N LEU A 167 -0.71 -2.31 26.32
CA LEU A 167 -1.85 -2.49 27.23
C LEU A 167 -2.26 -1.16 27.90
N SER A 168 -1.30 -0.25 28.12
CA SER A 168 -1.50 1.06 28.74
C SER A 168 -2.25 2.06 27.86
N THR A 169 -2.26 1.90 26.54
CA THR A 169 -2.92 2.82 25.58
C THR A 169 -4.25 2.30 25.06
N VAL A 170 -4.62 1.07 25.41
CA VAL A 170 -5.93 0.51 25.09
C VAL A 170 -7.07 1.34 25.69
N THR A 171 -6.87 2.02 26.81
CA THR A 171 -7.89 2.93 27.37
C THR A 171 -8.16 4.13 26.45
N TRP A 172 -7.09 4.79 25.96
CA TRP A 172 -7.19 5.87 24.98
C TRP A 172 -7.82 5.41 23.66
N GLN A 173 -7.48 4.20 23.20
CA GLN A 173 -8.08 3.61 22.01
C GLN A 173 -9.54 3.21 22.20
N ARG A 174 -9.95 2.72 23.38
CA ARG A 174 -11.35 2.42 23.70
C ARG A 174 -12.20 3.68 23.61
N GLU A 175 -11.68 4.78 24.16
CA GLU A 175 -12.32 6.09 24.09
C GLU A 175 -12.43 6.60 22.65
N HIS A 176 -11.35 6.50 21.87
CA HIS A 176 -11.36 6.84 20.44
C HIS A 176 -12.30 5.95 19.62
N LEU A 177 -12.32 4.64 19.87
CA LEU A 177 -13.19 3.71 19.14
C LEU A 177 -14.66 3.96 19.47
N ALA A 178 -14.97 4.38 20.70
CA ALA A 178 -16.31 4.81 21.08
C ALA A 178 -16.71 6.14 20.40
N ALA A 179 -15.84 7.16 20.47
CA ALA A 179 -16.14 8.54 20.07
C ALA A 179 -15.96 8.83 18.56
N ASP A 180 -14.83 8.43 17.97
CA ASP A 180 -14.32 9.02 16.72
C ASP A 180 -14.26 8.05 15.54
N VAL A 181 -14.45 6.75 15.78
CA VAL A 181 -14.31 5.72 14.73
C VAL A 181 -15.65 5.36 14.11
N MET A 182 -15.77 5.57 12.79
CA MET A 182 -16.81 4.92 11.99
C MET A 182 -16.39 3.48 11.70
N SER A 183 -17.35 2.56 11.68
CA SER A 183 -17.17 1.19 11.17
C SER A 183 -18.19 0.95 10.08
N ILE A 184 -17.94 -0.03 9.20
CA ILE A 184 -18.84 -0.38 8.11
C ILE A 184 -20.24 -0.73 8.65
N HIS A 185 -20.29 -1.28 9.86
CA HIS A 185 -21.54 -1.67 10.49
C HIS A 185 -21.58 -1.37 12.00
N PRO A 186 -22.66 -0.76 12.52
CA PRO A 186 -22.81 -0.50 13.96
C PRO A 186 -22.69 -1.76 14.83
N LEU A 187 -23.25 -2.89 14.38
CA LEU A 187 -23.12 -4.16 15.13
C LEU A 187 -21.67 -4.66 15.19
N TRP A 188 -20.87 -4.47 14.13
CA TRP A 188 -19.45 -4.83 14.15
C TRP A 188 -18.69 -3.96 15.13
N LYS A 189 -18.92 -2.64 15.10
CA LYS A 189 -18.37 -1.70 16.10
C LYS A 189 -18.71 -2.13 17.53
N ASN A 190 -19.99 -2.45 17.80
CA ASN A 190 -20.44 -2.88 19.12
C ASN A 190 -19.83 -4.21 19.55
N PHE A 191 -19.67 -5.16 18.63
CA PHE A 191 -19.02 -6.43 18.89
C PHE A 191 -17.54 -6.26 19.24
N ILE A 192 -16.81 -5.45 18.47
CA ILE A 192 -15.40 -5.14 18.76
C ILE A 192 -15.26 -4.38 20.07
N LEU A 193 -16.15 -3.42 20.34
CA LEU A 193 -16.21 -2.74 21.64
C LEU A 193 -16.45 -3.74 22.76
N ALA A 194 -17.41 -4.66 22.62
CA ALA A 194 -17.68 -5.67 23.64
C ALA A 194 -16.44 -6.52 23.94
N ILE A 195 -15.73 -6.99 22.91
CA ILE A 195 -14.46 -7.72 23.06
C ILE A 195 -13.41 -6.84 23.74
N ALA A 196 -13.26 -5.59 23.29
CA ALA A 196 -12.27 -4.67 23.83
C ALA A 196 -12.51 -4.38 25.32
N HIS A 197 -13.76 -4.40 25.80
CA HIS A 197 -14.13 -4.25 27.21
C HIS A 197 -13.93 -5.52 28.05
N MET A 198 -13.74 -6.69 27.44
CA MET A 198 -13.45 -7.92 28.18
C MET A 198 -12.03 -7.89 28.78
N ARG A 199 -11.84 -8.63 29.87
CA ARG A 199 -10.54 -8.73 30.59
C ARG A 199 -9.38 -9.17 29.69
N TRP A 200 -9.67 -9.92 28.63
CA TRP A 200 -8.71 -10.44 27.66
C TRP A 200 -8.62 -9.59 26.38
N GLY A 201 -9.54 -8.63 26.18
CA GLY A 201 -9.56 -7.76 24.99
C GLY A 201 -8.27 -6.99 24.78
N THR A 202 -7.66 -6.51 25.87
CA THR A 202 -6.37 -5.80 25.86
C THR A 202 -5.24 -6.69 25.31
N TYR A 203 -5.24 -7.99 25.64
CA TYR A 203 -4.22 -8.94 25.17
C TYR A 203 -4.44 -9.35 23.71
N LEU A 204 -5.70 -9.54 23.30
CA LEU A 204 -6.04 -9.78 21.89
C LEU A 204 -5.60 -8.62 21.01
N TRP A 205 -5.76 -7.40 21.51
CA TRP A 205 -5.36 -6.21 20.80
C TRP A 205 -3.84 -6.14 20.60
N ALA A 206 -3.08 -6.27 21.68
CA ALA A 206 -1.62 -6.34 21.62
C ALA A 206 -1.14 -7.49 20.71
N ALA A 207 -1.79 -8.65 20.80
CA ALA A 207 -1.48 -9.80 19.95
C ALA A 207 -1.67 -9.51 18.45
N SER A 208 -2.69 -8.74 18.07
CA SER A 208 -2.92 -8.39 16.66
C SER A 208 -1.71 -7.68 16.02
N TRP A 209 -1.01 -6.84 16.79
CA TRP A 209 0.18 -6.14 16.35
C TRP A 209 1.40 -7.06 16.25
N TRP A 210 1.62 -7.92 17.24
CA TRP A 210 2.70 -8.93 17.19
C TRP A 210 2.52 -9.90 16.03
N ILE A 211 1.26 -10.26 15.70
CA ILE A 211 0.95 -11.06 14.53
C ILE A 211 1.29 -10.29 13.24
N GLN A 212 0.96 -9.00 13.14
CA GLN A 212 1.35 -8.18 11.98
C GLN A 212 2.88 -8.13 11.83
N LEU A 213 3.62 -7.84 12.90
CA LEU A 213 5.08 -7.83 12.89
C LEU A 213 5.65 -9.19 12.45
N ALA A 214 5.16 -10.28 13.04
CA ALA A 214 5.58 -11.62 12.68
C ALA A 214 5.31 -11.94 11.20
N CYS A 215 4.17 -11.50 10.66
CA CYS A 215 3.87 -11.71 9.25
C CYS A 215 4.73 -10.85 8.32
N VAL A 216 5.01 -9.59 8.69
CA VAL A 216 5.92 -8.71 7.93
C VAL A 216 7.33 -9.31 7.86
N LEU A 217 7.87 -9.77 8.99
CA LEU A 217 9.15 -10.48 9.02
C LEU A 217 9.08 -11.81 8.25
N GLY A 218 7.93 -12.49 8.32
CA GLY A 218 7.63 -13.71 7.57
C GLY A 218 7.70 -13.55 6.04
N LEU A 219 7.49 -12.34 5.50
CA LEU A 219 7.66 -12.05 4.07
C LEU A 219 9.09 -12.22 3.57
N LEU A 220 10.08 -12.22 4.47
CA LEU A 220 11.49 -12.47 4.15
C LEU A 220 11.86 -13.96 4.17
N THR A 221 10.90 -14.84 4.42
CA THR A 221 11.13 -16.29 4.56
C THR A 221 10.64 -17.09 3.35
N ARG A 222 10.92 -18.40 3.34
CA ARG A 222 10.35 -19.32 2.34
C ARG A 222 8.82 -19.39 2.34
N PHE A 223 8.16 -18.98 3.43
CA PHE A 223 6.70 -19.02 3.60
C PHE A 223 6.02 -17.67 3.28
N ARG A 224 6.73 -16.77 2.62
CA ARG A 224 6.30 -15.38 2.35
C ARG A 224 4.90 -15.22 1.73
N LEU A 225 4.44 -16.16 0.89
CA LEU A 225 3.07 -16.12 0.35
C LEU A 225 2.00 -16.34 1.43
N SER A 226 2.22 -17.30 2.32
CA SER A 226 1.29 -17.60 3.43
C SER A 226 1.19 -16.41 4.38
N PHE A 227 2.34 -15.82 4.74
CA PHE A 227 2.37 -14.63 5.58
C PHE A 227 1.71 -13.41 4.91
N SER A 228 1.87 -13.25 3.60
CA SER A 228 1.20 -12.18 2.84
C SER A 228 -0.31 -12.35 2.81
N ALA A 229 -0.81 -13.58 2.64
CA ALA A 229 -2.25 -13.85 2.71
C ALA A 229 -2.83 -13.50 4.09
N ILE A 230 -2.12 -13.85 5.16
CA ILE A 230 -2.53 -13.48 6.53
C ILE A 230 -2.52 -11.97 6.71
N LEU A 231 -1.50 -11.25 6.21
CA LEU A 231 -1.45 -9.79 6.25
C LEU A 231 -2.62 -9.13 5.54
N ILE A 232 -3.02 -9.62 4.37
CA ILE A 232 -4.19 -9.11 3.64
C ILE A 232 -5.45 -9.24 4.50
N CYS A 233 -5.66 -10.40 5.12
CA CYS A 233 -6.80 -10.60 6.04
C CYS A 233 -6.75 -9.61 7.22
N LEU A 234 -5.58 -9.39 7.81
CA LEU A 234 -5.41 -8.44 8.92
C LEU A 234 -5.66 -7.00 8.48
N TRP A 235 -5.18 -6.58 7.31
CA TRP A 235 -5.45 -5.25 6.76
C TRP A 235 -6.94 -5.05 6.48
N PHE A 236 -7.59 -6.06 5.94
CA PHE A 236 -9.03 -6.03 5.69
C PHE A 236 -9.85 -5.90 6.98
N LEU A 237 -9.53 -6.70 8.00
CA LEU A 237 -10.15 -6.62 9.33
C LEU A 237 -9.89 -5.26 10.00
N HIS A 238 -8.69 -4.71 9.82
CA HIS A 238 -8.34 -3.38 10.33
C HIS A 238 -9.21 -2.29 9.67
N ILE A 239 -9.35 -2.29 8.34
CA ILE A 239 -10.20 -1.33 7.62
C ILE A 239 -11.68 -1.47 8.03
N TRP A 240 -12.17 -2.70 8.19
CA TRP A 240 -13.54 -2.97 8.64
C TRP A 240 -13.83 -2.41 10.04
N THR A 241 -12.84 -2.51 10.91
CA THR A 241 -12.93 -2.06 12.31
C THR A 241 -12.73 -0.55 12.44
N TRP A 242 -11.78 -0.01 11.68
CA TRP A 242 -11.38 1.40 11.68
C TRP A 242 -11.69 2.03 10.34
N MET A 243 -12.95 2.34 10.06
CA MET A 243 -13.28 3.27 8.98
C MET A 243 -13.08 4.71 9.46
N ASN A 244 -11.87 5.06 9.92
CA ASN A 244 -11.55 6.47 9.95
C ASN A 244 -11.43 6.92 8.49
N GLY A 245 -12.37 7.76 8.03
CA GLY A 245 -12.33 8.38 6.71
C GLY A 245 -11.03 9.16 6.45
N ILE A 246 -10.23 9.36 7.48
CA ILE A 246 -8.97 10.11 7.49
C ILE A 246 -7.75 9.26 7.08
N THR A 247 -7.76 7.93 7.23
CA THR A 247 -6.55 7.13 6.93
C THR A 247 -6.77 6.20 5.75
N SER A 248 -6.75 6.80 4.57
CA SER A 248 -6.60 6.14 3.25
C SER A 248 -5.38 5.19 3.17
N GLN A 249 -4.50 5.23 4.18
CA GLN A 249 -3.40 4.32 4.47
C GLN A 249 -3.81 2.85 4.52
N GLY A 250 -4.88 2.49 5.23
CA GLY A 250 -5.27 1.08 5.41
C GLY A 250 -5.66 0.41 4.08
N VAL A 251 -6.47 1.10 3.27
CA VAL A 251 -6.85 0.65 1.92
C VAL A 251 -5.62 0.50 1.03
N LEU A 252 -4.68 1.45 1.11
CA LEU A 252 -3.46 1.39 0.31
C LEU A 252 -2.55 0.22 0.71
N TRP A 253 -2.45 -0.10 2.00
CA TRP A 253 -1.73 -1.28 2.50
C TRP A 253 -2.33 -2.59 2.00
N LEU A 254 -3.67 -2.71 2.03
CA LEU A 254 -4.37 -3.85 1.47
C LEU A 254 -4.05 -4.02 -0.02
N LEU A 255 -4.15 -2.94 -0.79
CA LEU A 255 -3.87 -2.95 -2.23
C LEU A 255 -2.40 -3.27 -2.54
N ALA A 256 -1.45 -2.67 -1.81
CA ALA A 256 -0.03 -2.91 -2.00
C ALA A 256 0.35 -4.36 -1.67
N THR A 257 -0.13 -4.89 -0.54
CA THR A 257 0.11 -6.28 -0.14
C THR A 257 -0.48 -7.26 -1.16
N PHE A 258 -1.68 -6.97 -1.67
CA PHE A 258 -2.33 -7.79 -2.70
C PHE A 258 -1.56 -7.78 -4.03
N VAL A 259 -1.10 -6.61 -4.49
CA VAL A 259 -0.22 -6.49 -5.67
C VAL A 259 1.06 -7.31 -5.47
N TRP A 260 1.71 -7.15 -4.31
CA TRP A 260 2.95 -7.86 -3.99
C TRP A 260 2.74 -9.38 -3.99
N MET A 261 1.71 -9.88 -3.30
CA MET A 261 1.39 -11.31 -3.22
C MET A 261 1.15 -11.91 -4.60
N THR A 262 0.41 -11.19 -5.44
CA THR A 262 0.05 -11.65 -6.78
C THR A 262 1.29 -11.79 -7.66
N GLU A 263 2.20 -10.81 -7.61
CA GLU A 263 3.45 -10.86 -8.38
C GLU A 263 4.41 -11.93 -7.84
N GLU A 264 4.55 -12.06 -6.52
CA GLU A 264 5.36 -13.12 -5.89
C GLU A 264 4.89 -14.52 -6.31
N TYR A 265 3.57 -14.75 -6.33
CA TYR A 265 3.00 -16.01 -6.79
C TYR A 265 3.32 -16.29 -8.27
N GLN A 266 3.28 -15.25 -9.12
CA GLN A 266 3.64 -15.38 -10.53
C GLN A 266 5.13 -15.73 -10.71
N GLN A 267 6.02 -15.07 -9.98
CA GLN A 267 7.45 -15.36 -10.05
C GLN A 267 7.80 -16.77 -9.57
N GLN A 268 7.18 -17.24 -8.48
CA GLN A 268 7.39 -18.60 -8.02
C GLN A 268 6.92 -19.65 -9.04
N ASN A 269 5.81 -19.40 -9.73
CA ASN A 269 5.31 -20.30 -10.78
C ASN A 269 6.18 -20.28 -12.04
N LEU A 270 6.69 -19.11 -12.43
CA LEU A 270 7.66 -18.99 -13.52
C LEU A 270 8.93 -19.79 -13.21
N ASN A 271 9.48 -19.64 -12.00
CA ASN A 271 10.69 -20.36 -11.57
C ASN A 271 10.49 -21.87 -11.46
N LYS A 272 9.30 -22.34 -11.08
CA LYS A 272 8.95 -23.77 -11.10
C LYS A 272 8.89 -24.31 -12.53
N SER A 273 8.31 -23.56 -13.47
CA SER A 273 8.20 -23.97 -14.87
C SER A 273 9.56 -24.08 -15.57
N THR A 274 10.52 -23.21 -15.24
CA THR A 274 11.89 -23.28 -15.77
C THR A 274 12.70 -24.41 -15.14
N ALA A 275 12.43 -24.77 -13.88
CA ALA A 275 13.06 -25.93 -13.24
C ALA A 275 12.62 -27.26 -13.87
N CYS A 276 11.33 -27.41 -14.24
CA CYS A 276 10.82 -28.62 -14.89
C CYS A 276 11.27 -28.82 -16.35
N HIS A 277 11.82 -27.79 -17.00
CA HIS A 277 12.40 -27.89 -18.35
C HIS A 277 13.94 -27.94 -18.34
N GLY A 278 14.55 -28.03 -17.16
CA GLY A 278 16.01 -28.09 -16.96
C GLY A 278 16.56 -29.47 -16.60
N GLU A 279 15.72 -30.50 -16.51
CA GLU A 279 16.23 -31.87 -16.44
C GLU A 279 16.68 -32.29 -17.85
N PRO A 280 17.95 -32.67 -18.07
CA PRO A 280 18.32 -33.35 -19.31
C PRO A 280 17.50 -34.63 -19.34
N VAL A 281 16.65 -34.77 -20.36
CA VAL A 281 16.13 -36.08 -20.73
C VAL A 281 17.37 -36.91 -21.05
N GLU A 282 17.76 -37.80 -20.13
CA GLU A 282 18.70 -38.87 -20.45
C GLU A 282 18.17 -39.53 -21.73
N PRO A 283 18.99 -39.67 -22.79
CA PRO A 283 18.57 -40.47 -23.92
C PRO A 283 18.38 -41.88 -23.37
N ASP A 284 17.12 -42.30 -23.34
CA ASP A 284 16.69 -43.63 -22.89
C ASP A 284 17.31 -44.66 -23.85
N THR A 285 18.58 -44.98 -23.59
CA THR A 285 19.34 -46.03 -24.26
C THR A 285 18.92 -47.34 -23.63
N ARG A 286 17.68 -47.74 -23.92
CA ARG A 286 17.28 -49.15 -23.87
C ARG A 286 16.96 -49.60 -25.28
N CYS A 287 18.03 -50.00 -25.95
CA CYS A 287 17.99 -50.99 -27.02
C CYS A 287 17.07 -52.15 -26.62
N HIS A 288 15.97 -52.34 -27.36
CA HIS A 288 15.42 -53.67 -27.55
C HIS A 288 15.48 -54.01 -29.04
N PRO A 289 16.15 -55.12 -29.42
CA PRO A 289 16.22 -55.57 -30.79
C PRO A 289 14.95 -56.34 -31.18
N SER A 290 14.59 -56.21 -32.47
CA SER A 290 13.86 -57.15 -33.32
C SER A 290 12.55 -57.78 -32.81
N THR A 291 11.46 -57.55 -33.55
CA THR A 291 10.88 -58.60 -34.40
C THR A 291 10.02 -57.98 -35.50
N SER A 292 10.53 -58.07 -36.73
CA SER A 292 9.75 -58.20 -37.95
C SER A 292 9.18 -59.62 -38.03
N SER A 293 7.90 -59.77 -38.38
CA SER A 293 7.32 -60.78 -39.31
C SER A 293 5.88 -61.15 -38.92
N GLY A 294 5.00 -61.17 -39.92
CA GLY A 294 3.62 -61.64 -39.83
C GLY A 294 2.63 -60.70 -40.48
#